data_AF-A0AAD6JQT8-F1
#
_entry.id   AF-A0AAD6JQT8-F1
#
_cell.length_a   1.000
_cell.length_b   1.000
_cell.length_c   1.000
_cell.angle_alpha   90.00
_cell.angle_beta   90.00
_cell.angle_gamma   90.00
#
_symmetry.space_group_name_H-M   'P 1'
#
loop_
_entity.id
_entity.type
_entity.pdbx_description
1 polymer ?
#
loop_
_entity_poly.entity_id
_entity_poly.type
_entity_poly.pdbx_seq_one_letter_code
_entity_poly.pdbx_strand_id
1 'polypeptide(L)'
;MATLLFIIPNKKQRGEKLMDWNKCKKLPWNIVLLLGAGFAIADRVKSSGLAEVLSKALDFLEEVPYLAIAPLVCLISATITEFTSNNSTTTLVVPLLIQIAKTMHVHPLLLMIPGAIGAQFSFLLPTRTPSNIVGFTTGHIEIKDMIKIGVPLKIVGIAALSLLMPTLGAYVFGTNGEV
;
A
#
# COMPACT_ATOMS: atom_id res chain seq x y z
N MET A 1 4.50 -1.56 26.12
CA MET A 1 3.59 -2.65 25.70
C MET A 1 4.35 -3.94 25.37
N ALA A 2 5.35 -3.96 24.48
CA ALA A 2 6.08 -5.19 24.14
C ALA A 2 6.89 -5.81 25.30
N THR A 3 7.41 -5.01 26.23
CA THR A 3 8.18 -5.47 27.40
C THR A 3 7.38 -6.35 28.37
N LEU A 4 6.06 -6.16 28.44
CA LEU A 4 5.16 -6.97 29.29
C LEU A 4 5.14 -8.45 28.84
N LEU A 5 5.33 -8.71 27.55
CA LEU A 5 5.33 -10.08 27.00
C LEU A 5 6.55 -10.91 27.47
N PHE A 6 7.61 -10.26 27.96
CA PHE A 6 8.77 -10.92 28.58
C PHE A 6 8.57 -11.21 30.08
N ILE A 7 7.48 -10.70 30.67
CA ILE A 7 7.16 -10.86 32.10
C ILE A 7 6.02 -11.87 32.27
N ILE A 8 5.06 -11.89 31.34
CA ILE A 8 3.88 -12.75 31.44
C ILE A 8 4.25 -14.23 31.16
N PRO A 9 3.96 -15.14 32.11
CA PRO A 9 4.22 -16.57 31.94
C PRO A 9 3.21 -17.25 31.02
N ASN A 10 3.66 -18.22 30.25
CA ASN A 10 2.87 -19.02 29.33
C ASN A 10 2.03 -20.05 30.11
N LYS A 11 0.70 -20.03 29.93
CA LYS A 11 -0.22 -20.99 30.56
C LYS A 11 -0.06 -22.43 30.07
N LYS A 12 0.47 -22.66 28.86
CA LYS A 12 0.59 -23.99 28.24
C LYS A 12 1.87 -24.75 28.61
N GLN A 13 2.94 -24.05 28.99
CA GLN A 13 4.22 -24.64 29.40
C GLN A 13 4.72 -23.91 30.66
N ARG A 14 4.68 -24.62 31.80
CA ARG A 14 5.11 -24.09 33.09
C ARG A 14 6.60 -23.69 33.02
N GLY A 15 6.88 -22.41 33.20
CA GLY A 15 8.25 -21.85 33.24
C GLY A 15 8.68 -21.07 31.99
N GLU A 16 7.94 -21.18 30.87
CA GLU A 16 8.22 -20.36 29.69
C GLU A 16 7.50 -19.00 29.75
N LYS A 17 8.16 -17.94 29.27
CA LYS A 17 7.56 -16.61 29.05
C LYS A 17 6.85 -16.57 27.69
N LEU A 18 5.86 -15.68 27.52
CA LEU A 18 5.15 -15.50 26.24
C LEU A 18 6.10 -15.10 25.12
N MET A 19 7.03 -14.17 25.38
CA MET A 19 8.08 -13.74 24.48
C MET A 19 9.45 -14.05 25.07
N ASP A 20 10.35 -14.52 24.22
CA ASP A 20 11.73 -14.83 24.59
C ASP A 20 12.67 -14.24 23.53
N TRP A 21 13.94 -14.01 23.87
CA TRP A 21 14.89 -13.35 22.98
C TRP A 21 15.05 -14.11 21.65
N ASN A 22 15.04 -15.44 21.72
CA ASN A 22 15.07 -16.31 20.55
C ASN A 22 13.81 -16.18 19.66
N LYS A 23 12.64 -15.88 20.25
CA LYS A 23 11.40 -15.61 19.50
C LYS A 23 11.44 -14.21 18.88
N CYS A 24 11.99 -13.22 19.59
CA CYS A 24 12.18 -11.85 19.08
C CYS A 24 13.11 -11.78 17.86
N LYS A 25 14.18 -12.57 17.81
CA LYS A 25 15.08 -12.65 16.64
C LYS A 25 14.38 -13.13 15.37
N LYS A 26 13.28 -13.88 15.49
CA LYS A 26 12.49 -14.40 14.36
C LYS A 26 11.48 -13.38 13.82
N LEU A 27 11.34 -12.21 14.46
CA LEU A 27 10.48 -11.16 13.94
C LEU A 27 11.03 -10.65 12.59
N PRO A 28 10.15 -10.27 11.65
CA PRO A 28 10.55 -9.75 10.35
C PRO A 28 11.05 -8.31 10.47
N TRP A 29 12.24 -8.12 11.05
CA TRP A 29 12.88 -6.81 11.29
C TRP A 29 12.98 -5.94 10.03
N ASN A 30 13.09 -6.57 8.86
CA ASN A 30 13.09 -5.91 7.56
C ASN A 30 11.82 -5.06 7.35
N ILE A 31 10.66 -5.53 7.81
CA ILE A 31 9.39 -4.78 7.68
C ILE A 31 9.39 -3.57 8.61
N VAL A 32 9.90 -3.72 9.83
CA VAL A 32 10.01 -2.63 10.81
C VAL A 32 10.95 -1.54 10.29
N LEU A 33 12.12 -1.92 9.77
CA LEU A 33 13.07 -0.99 9.16
C LEU A 33 12.49 -0.33 7.91
N LEU A 34 11.72 -1.05 7.10
CA LEU A 34 11.08 -0.50 5.91
C LEU A 34 9.99 0.53 6.25
N LEU A 35 9.19 0.28 7.29
CA LEU A 35 8.25 1.26 7.83
C LEU A 35 8.97 2.53 8.31
N GLY A 36 10.06 2.36 9.07
CA GLY A 36 10.90 3.48 9.50
C GLY A 36 11.48 4.26 8.32
N ALA A 37 11.98 3.57 7.29
CA ALA A 37 12.48 4.19 6.07
C ALA A 37 11.36 4.94 5.31
N GLY A 38 10.15 4.40 5.23
CA GLY A 38 8.99 5.06 4.63
C GLY A 38 8.64 6.37 5.33
N PHE A 39 8.63 6.39 6.67
CA PHE A 39 8.43 7.63 7.42
C PHE A 39 9.58 8.63 7.24
N ALA A 40 10.83 8.16 7.22
CA ALA A 40 11.98 9.01 6.95
C ALA A 40 11.95 9.62 5.54
N ILE A 41 11.49 8.87 4.54
CA ILE A 41 11.29 9.38 3.17
C ILE A 41 10.18 10.43 3.16
N ALA A 42 9.05 10.17 3.81
CA ALA A 42 7.95 11.15 3.87
C ALA A 42 8.37 12.46 4.54
N ASP A 43 9.15 12.37 5.62
CA ASP A 43 9.71 13.54 6.29
C ASP A 43 10.71 14.28 5.39
N ARG A 44 11.61 13.57 4.69
CA ARG A 44 12.53 14.16 3.71
C ARG A 44 11.83 14.81 2.53
N VAL A 45 10.71 14.26 2.06
CA VAL A 45 9.92 14.87 0.97
C VAL A 45 9.34 16.22 1.41
N LYS A 46 8.95 16.33 2.69
CA LYS A 46 8.52 17.59 3.29
C LYS A 46 9.69 18.55 3.50
N SER A 47 10.79 18.09 4.11
CA SER A 47 11.93 18.94 4.48
C SER A 47 12.76 19.40 3.28
N SER A 48 12.74 18.67 2.17
CA SER A 48 13.49 19.02 0.95
C SER A 48 12.79 20.05 0.06
N GLY A 49 11.54 20.42 0.37
CA GLY A 49 10.70 21.27 -0.49
C GLY A 49 10.17 20.56 -1.74
N LEU A 50 10.44 19.25 -1.90
CA LEU A 50 9.91 18.48 -3.01
C LEU A 50 8.37 18.44 -2.99
N ALA A 51 7.78 18.41 -1.79
CA ALA A 51 6.33 18.50 -1.64
C ALA A 51 5.75 19.80 -2.24
N GLU A 52 6.35 20.98 -2.00
CA GLU A 52 5.90 22.23 -2.62
C GLU A 52 6.08 22.25 -4.14
N VAL A 53 7.21 21.71 -4.65
CA VAL A 53 7.44 21.63 -6.09
C VAL A 53 6.42 20.72 -6.76
N LEU A 54 6.13 19.58 -6.14
CA LEU A 54 5.14 18.63 -6.63
C LEU A 54 3.72 19.20 -6.54
N SER A 55 3.40 19.97 -5.48
CA SER A 55 2.16 20.74 -5.36
C SER A 55 1.92 21.59 -6.59
N LYS A 56 2.86 22.50 -6.88
CA LYS A 56 2.73 23.45 -7.98
C LYS A 56 2.63 22.74 -9.33
N ALA A 57 3.35 21.63 -9.47
CA ALA A 57 3.27 20.80 -10.67
C ALA A 57 1.93 20.08 -10.79
N LEU A 58 1.21 19.87 -9.69
CA LEU A 58 -0.09 19.20 -9.59
C LEU A 58 -1.26 20.17 -9.37
N ASP A 59 -1.05 21.49 -9.37
CA ASP A 59 -2.14 22.48 -9.22
C ASP A 59 -3.22 22.30 -10.30
N PHE A 60 -2.84 21.84 -11.51
CA PHE A 60 -3.78 21.50 -12.58
C PHE A 60 -4.75 20.35 -12.22
N LEU A 61 -4.40 19.55 -11.21
CA LEU A 61 -5.19 18.43 -10.72
C LEU A 61 -6.29 18.88 -9.74
N GLU A 62 -6.25 20.12 -9.25
CA GLU A 62 -7.29 20.70 -8.38
C GLU A 62 -8.62 20.86 -9.12
N GLU A 63 -8.58 21.13 -10.42
CA GLU A 63 -9.76 21.18 -11.30
C GLU A 63 -10.20 19.79 -11.79
N VAL A 64 -9.40 18.75 -11.57
CA VAL A 64 -9.69 17.40 -12.05
C VAL A 64 -10.66 16.71 -11.08
N PRO A 65 -11.77 16.14 -11.56
CA PRO A 65 -12.72 15.43 -10.71
C PRO A 65 -12.00 14.35 -9.91
N TYR A 66 -12.34 14.23 -8.62
CA TYR A 66 -11.81 13.19 -7.73
C TYR A 66 -11.91 11.77 -8.34
N LEU A 67 -12.96 11.51 -9.12
CA LEU A 67 -13.17 10.28 -9.88
C LEU A 67 -12.01 9.90 -10.83
N ALA A 68 -11.20 10.86 -11.27
CA ALA A 68 -10.05 10.62 -12.14
C ALA A 68 -8.73 10.47 -11.35
N ILE A 69 -8.62 11.05 -10.16
CA ILE A 69 -7.40 11.02 -9.34
C ILE A 69 -7.23 9.64 -8.67
N ALA A 70 -8.31 9.07 -8.12
CA ALA A 70 -8.28 7.77 -7.48
C ALA A 70 -7.77 6.62 -8.39
N PRO A 71 -8.27 6.43 -9.63
CA PRO A 71 -7.76 5.40 -10.53
C PRO A 71 -6.32 5.65 -10.97
N LEU A 72 -5.89 6.92 -11.12
CA LEU A 72 -4.51 7.26 -11.45
C LEU A 72 -3.54 6.82 -10.34
N VAL A 73 -3.84 7.15 -9.09
CA VAL A 73 -3.04 6.73 -7.93
C VAL A 73 -3.01 5.22 -7.80
N CYS A 74 -4.15 4.56 -8.01
CA CYS A 74 -4.24 3.10 -8.02
C CYS A 74 -3.36 2.50 -9.12
N LEU A 75 -3.36 3.06 -10.33
CA LEU A 75 -2.56 2.60 -11.47
C LEU A 75 -1.06 2.73 -11.21
N ILE A 76 -0.63 3.88 -10.68
CA ILE A 76 0.77 4.11 -10.31
C ILE A 76 1.21 3.07 -9.27
N SER A 77 0.43 2.91 -8.20
CA SER A 77 0.74 1.95 -7.14
C SER A 77 0.76 0.50 -7.63
N ALA A 78 -0.23 0.12 -8.46
CA ALA A 78 -0.33 -1.19 -9.08
C ALA A 78 0.80 -1.47 -10.09
N THR A 79 1.46 -0.44 -10.62
CA THR A 79 2.62 -0.60 -11.50
C THR A 79 3.89 -0.77 -10.68
N ILE A 80 4.10 0.08 -9.66
CA ILE A 80 5.25 -0.01 -8.76
C ILE A 80 5.30 -1.38 -8.06
N THR A 81 4.13 -1.91 -7.69
CA THR A 81 4.05 -3.19 -6.98
C THR A 81 4.39 -4.41 -7.81
N GLU A 82 4.47 -4.31 -9.15
CA GLU A 82 4.94 -5.43 -9.96
C GLU A 82 6.47 -5.60 -9.85
N PHE A 83 7.18 -4.51 -9.54
CA PHE A 83 8.64 -4.53 -9.38
C PHE A 83 9.06 -4.75 -7.92
N THR A 84 8.13 -4.53 -6.98
CA THR A 84 8.37 -4.52 -5.52
C THR A 84 7.46 -5.53 -4.83
N SER A 85 7.63 -5.79 -3.52
CA SER A 85 6.63 -6.61 -2.79
C SER A 85 5.41 -5.76 -2.42
N ASN A 86 4.19 -6.32 -2.44
CA ASN A 86 2.95 -5.57 -2.12
C ASN A 86 3.04 -4.82 -0.78
N ASN A 87 3.62 -5.46 0.23
CA ASN A 87 3.76 -4.89 1.56
C ASN A 87 4.81 -3.76 1.57
N SER A 88 5.88 -3.93 0.81
CA SER A 88 6.90 -2.89 0.63
C SER A 88 6.38 -1.70 -0.14
N THR A 89 5.65 -1.92 -1.24
CA THR A 89 5.03 -0.86 -2.03
C THR A 89 4.07 -0.05 -1.18
N THR A 90 3.18 -0.71 -0.43
CA THR A 90 2.24 -0.03 0.46
C THR A 90 2.96 0.82 1.50
N THR A 91 4.00 0.27 2.14
CA THR A 91 4.79 0.96 3.17
C THR A 91 5.51 2.20 2.63
N LEU A 92 5.94 2.18 1.38
CA LEU A 92 6.62 3.30 0.73
C LEU A 92 5.64 4.34 0.17
N VAL A 93 4.56 3.90 -0.47
CA VAL A 93 3.62 4.75 -1.19
C VAL A 93 2.65 5.47 -0.25
N VAL A 94 2.16 4.81 0.80
CA VAL A 94 1.16 5.41 1.71
C VAL A 94 1.64 6.70 2.38
N PRO A 95 2.86 6.77 2.96
CA PRO A 95 3.37 8.01 3.55
C PRO A 95 3.50 9.16 2.55
N LEU A 96 3.86 8.85 1.30
CA LEU A 96 3.94 9.85 0.22
C LEU A 96 2.55 10.40 -0.13
N LEU A 97 1.55 9.52 -0.25
CA LEU A 97 0.17 9.92 -0.55
C LEU A 97 -0.45 10.77 0.55
N ILE A 98 -0.11 10.54 1.82
CA ILE A 98 -0.55 11.40 2.93
C ILE A 98 -0.03 12.83 2.75
N GLN A 99 1.22 12.98 2.34
CA GLN A 99 1.83 14.30 2.17
C GLN A 99 1.25 15.02 0.95
N ILE A 100 1.08 14.31 -0.17
CA ILE A 100 0.42 14.84 -1.37
C ILE A 100 -1.02 15.27 -1.06
N ALA A 101 -1.78 14.47 -0.31
CA ALA A 101 -3.14 14.82 0.07
C ALA A 101 -3.22 16.11 0.89
N LYS A 102 -2.33 16.27 1.89
CA LYS A 102 -2.25 17.50 2.69
C LYS A 102 -1.92 18.72 1.84
N THR A 103 -1.01 18.54 0.88
CA THR A 103 -0.59 19.57 -0.05
C THR A 103 -1.71 19.99 -1.00
N MET A 104 -2.53 19.03 -1.48
CA MET A 104 -3.71 19.30 -2.31
C MET A 104 -4.96 19.68 -1.49
N HIS A 105 -4.84 19.87 -0.17
CA HIS A 105 -5.96 20.16 0.72
C HIS A 105 -7.12 19.16 0.66
N VAL A 106 -6.86 17.90 0.29
CA VAL A 106 -7.86 16.82 0.24
C VAL A 106 -7.72 15.86 1.42
N HIS A 107 -8.81 15.18 1.77
CA HIS A 107 -8.80 14.20 2.83
C HIS A 107 -7.84 13.02 2.50
N PRO A 108 -6.81 12.71 3.33
CA PRO A 108 -5.77 11.72 2.98
C PRO A 108 -6.28 10.32 2.62
N LEU A 109 -7.37 9.88 3.25
CA LEU A 109 -7.98 8.58 2.94
C LEU A 109 -8.38 8.44 1.47
N LEU A 110 -8.72 9.55 0.80
CA LEU A 110 -9.12 9.57 -0.60
C LEU A 110 -8.01 9.12 -1.56
N LEU A 111 -6.74 9.31 -1.19
CA LEU A 111 -5.58 8.83 -1.95
C LEU A 111 -5.00 7.54 -1.35
N MET A 112 -4.96 7.43 -0.02
CA MET A 112 -4.38 6.28 0.67
C MET A 112 -5.09 4.97 0.35
N ILE A 113 -6.43 4.96 0.34
CA ILE A 113 -7.21 3.74 0.09
C ILE A 113 -6.95 3.20 -1.34
N PRO A 114 -7.13 3.98 -2.42
CA PRO A 114 -6.87 3.49 -3.77
C PRO A 114 -5.39 3.15 -3.98
N GLY A 115 -4.46 3.90 -3.38
CA GLY A 115 -3.03 3.57 -3.43
C GLY A 115 -2.69 2.25 -2.74
N ALA A 116 -3.24 2.01 -1.55
CA ALA A 116 -2.97 0.80 -0.76
C ALA A 116 -3.60 -0.44 -1.38
N ILE A 117 -4.84 -0.34 -1.90
CA ILE A 117 -5.48 -1.46 -2.60
C ILE A 117 -4.80 -1.69 -3.96
N GLY A 118 -4.44 -0.62 -4.68
CA GLY A 118 -3.67 -0.73 -5.92
C GLY A 118 -2.33 -1.45 -5.74
N ALA A 119 -1.64 -1.25 -4.61
CA ALA A 119 -0.43 -1.98 -4.26
C ALA A 119 -0.65 -3.50 -4.08
N GLN A 120 -1.89 -3.97 -3.99
CA GLN A 120 -2.21 -5.40 -3.93
C GLN A 120 -2.44 -6.02 -5.32
N PHE A 121 -2.64 -5.19 -6.36
CA PHE A 121 -2.89 -5.65 -7.73
C PHE A 121 -1.60 -6.07 -8.45
N SER A 122 -0.89 -7.04 -7.90
CA SER A 122 0.25 -7.71 -8.56
C SER A 122 -0.23 -8.97 -9.29
N PHE A 123 -0.56 -8.79 -10.57
CA PHE A 123 -1.14 -9.84 -11.41
C PHE A 123 -0.28 -10.20 -12.62
N LEU A 124 0.77 -9.42 -12.92
CA LEU A 124 1.53 -9.57 -14.15
C LEU A 124 2.74 -10.50 -14.01
N LEU A 125 3.32 -10.60 -12.81
CA LEU A 125 4.54 -11.36 -12.58
C LEU A 125 4.36 -12.51 -11.57
N PRO A 126 5.03 -13.65 -11.79
CA PRO A 126 4.89 -14.82 -10.93
C PRO A 126 5.50 -14.61 -9.55
N THR A 127 6.60 -13.86 -9.45
CA THR A 127 7.48 -13.84 -8.27
C THR A 127 6.94 -13.07 -7.06
N ARG A 128 5.73 -12.52 -7.12
CA ARG A 128 5.27 -11.48 -6.19
C ARG A 128 4.31 -11.95 -5.12
N THR A 129 3.42 -12.88 -5.44
CA THR A 129 2.48 -13.47 -4.48
C THR A 129 2.66 -14.99 -4.46
N PRO A 130 2.61 -15.63 -3.27
CA PRO A 130 2.73 -17.08 -3.18
C PRO A 130 1.72 -17.82 -4.07
N SER A 131 0.52 -17.28 -4.24
CA SER A 131 -0.50 -17.80 -5.15
C SER A 131 -0.03 -17.84 -6.61
N ASN A 132 0.58 -16.75 -7.09
CA ASN A 132 1.08 -16.67 -8.47
C ASN A 132 2.28 -17.60 -8.68
N ILE A 133 3.18 -17.70 -7.68
CA ILE A 133 4.33 -18.62 -7.72
C ILE A 133 3.83 -20.07 -7.79
N VAL A 134 2.91 -20.46 -6.91
CA VAL A 134 2.38 -21.85 -6.88
C VAL A 134 1.77 -22.23 -8.23
N GLY A 135 0.98 -21.35 -8.84
CA GLY A 135 0.44 -21.57 -10.19
C GLY A 135 1.54 -21.69 -11.25
N PHE A 136 2.53 -20.79 -11.24
CA PHE A 136 3.64 -20.80 -12.19
C PHE A 136 4.54 -22.05 -12.07
N THR A 137 4.77 -22.53 -10.84
CA THR A 137 5.59 -23.73 -10.57
C THR A 137 4.99 -25.03 -11.09
N THR A 138 3.72 -25.03 -11.53
CA THR A 138 3.11 -26.20 -12.20
C THR A 138 3.71 -26.49 -13.58
N GLY A 139 4.45 -25.54 -14.17
CA GLY A 139 5.06 -25.68 -15.49
C GLY A 139 4.10 -25.49 -16.68
N HIS A 140 2.82 -25.23 -16.43
CA HIS A 140 1.78 -25.08 -17.47
C HIS A 140 1.43 -23.61 -17.80
N ILE A 141 2.02 -22.64 -17.08
CA ILE A 141 1.68 -21.22 -17.21
C ILE A 141 2.95 -20.44 -17.55
N GLU A 142 2.97 -19.76 -18.70
CA GLU A 142 4.05 -18.85 -19.04
C GLU A 142 3.82 -17.44 -18.49
N ILE A 143 4.90 -16.65 -18.37
CA ILE A 143 4.79 -15.22 -18.01
C ILE A 143 3.88 -14.47 -18.98
N LYS A 144 3.87 -14.84 -20.27
CA LYS A 144 3.00 -14.23 -21.28
C LYS A 144 1.51 -14.46 -20.98
N ASP A 145 1.14 -15.64 -20.48
CA ASP A 145 -0.24 -15.95 -20.12
C ASP A 145 -0.69 -15.18 -18.89
N MET A 146 0.21 -15.03 -17.91
CA MET A 146 -0.02 -14.18 -16.75
C MET A 146 -0.23 -12.72 -17.13
N ILE A 147 0.57 -12.16 -18.05
CA ILE A 147 0.40 -10.78 -18.51
C ILE A 147 -0.94 -10.62 -19.26
N LYS A 148 -1.28 -11.57 -20.15
CA LYS A 148 -2.53 -11.55 -20.92
C LYS A 148 -3.78 -11.54 -20.03
N ILE A 149 -3.77 -12.26 -18.92
CA ILE A 149 -4.90 -12.32 -17.98
C ILE A 149 -4.82 -11.20 -16.94
N GLY A 150 -3.61 -10.88 -16.48
CA GLY A 150 -3.34 -9.92 -15.42
C GLY A 150 -3.62 -8.47 -15.82
N VAL A 151 -3.37 -8.08 -17.09
CA VAL A 151 -3.69 -6.73 -17.57
C VAL A 151 -5.21 -6.47 -17.52
N PRO A 152 -6.08 -7.31 -18.12
CA PRO A 152 -7.53 -7.17 -17.97
C PRO A 152 -7.99 -7.16 -16.53
N LEU A 153 -7.46 -8.05 -15.69
CA LEU A 153 -7.83 -8.13 -14.27
C LEU A 153 -7.45 -6.85 -13.51
N LYS A 154 -6.30 -6.26 -13.83
CA LYS A 154 -5.87 -4.97 -13.27
C LYS A 154 -6.79 -3.83 -13.70
N ILE A 155 -7.17 -3.78 -14.99
CA ILE A 155 -8.10 -2.77 -15.51
C ILE A 155 -9.47 -2.90 -14.83
N VAL A 156 -10.02 -4.11 -14.73
CA VAL A 156 -11.29 -4.36 -14.03
C VAL A 156 -11.19 -3.98 -12.56
N GLY A 157 -10.09 -4.32 -11.89
CA GLY A 157 -9.83 -3.94 -10.50
C GLY A 157 -9.81 -2.42 -10.32
N ILE A 158 -9.07 -1.69 -11.16
CA ILE A 158 -9.02 -0.22 -11.14
C ILE A 158 -10.40 0.39 -11.44
N ALA A 159 -11.13 -0.13 -12.42
CA ALA A 159 -12.47 0.35 -12.77
C ALA A 159 -13.47 0.13 -11.62
N ALA A 160 -13.46 -1.05 -11.00
CA ALA A 160 -14.28 -1.35 -9.83
C ALA A 160 -13.95 -0.38 -8.67
N LEU A 161 -12.65 -0.12 -8.44
CA LEU A 161 -12.20 0.79 -7.39
C LEU A 161 -12.62 2.24 -7.66
N SER A 162 -12.52 2.67 -8.92
CA SER A 162 -12.98 3.98 -9.38
C SER A 162 -14.48 4.20 -9.12
N LEU A 163 -15.28 3.13 -9.20
CA LEU A 163 -16.73 3.17 -8.97
C LEU A 163 -17.10 3.04 -7.48
N LEU A 164 -16.36 2.24 -6.71
CA LEU A 164 -16.61 1.97 -5.30
C LEU A 164 -16.13 3.10 -4.37
N MET A 165 -15.06 3.81 -4.71
CA MET A 165 -14.54 4.92 -3.89
C MET A 165 -15.55 6.07 -3.70
N PRO A 166 -16.16 6.65 -4.74
CA PRO A 166 -17.12 7.74 -4.58
C PRO A 166 -18.47 7.30 -3.97
N THR A 167 -18.78 6.00 -3.97
CA THR A 167 -20.04 5.47 -3.44
C THR A 167 -19.88 4.89 -2.03
N LEU A 168 -19.17 3.77 -1.91
CA LEU A 168 -18.93 3.07 -0.66
C LEU A 168 -17.91 3.80 0.21
N GLY A 169 -16.87 4.37 -0.40
CA GLY A 169 -15.86 5.14 0.32
C GLY A 169 -16.44 6.39 0.97
N ALA A 170 -17.30 7.10 0.24
CA ALA A 170 -18.06 8.23 0.78
C ALA A 170 -19.03 7.84 1.91
N TYR A 171 -19.72 6.71 1.78
CA TYR A 171 -20.65 6.22 2.78
C TYR A 171 -19.98 5.73 4.07
N VAL A 172 -18.87 4.98 3.95
CA VAL A 172 -18.18 4.35 5.09
C VAL A 172 -17.24 5.33 5.80
N PHE A 173 -16.51 6.14 5.04
CA PHE A 173 -15.51 7.05 5.58
C PHE A 173 -15.99 8.50 5.71
N GLY A 174 -17.26 8.77 5.34
CA GLY A 174 -17.86 10.10 5.49
C GLY A 174 -17.19 11.17 4.63
N THR A 175 -16.60 10.80 3.49
CA THR A 175 -15.82 11.74 2.66
C THR A 175 -16.67 12.76 1.88
N ASN A 176 -18.00 12.73 2.05
CA ASN A 176 -18.93 13.76 1.56
C ASN A 176 -19.09 14.94 2.53
N GLY A 177 -18.53 14.84 3.74
CA GLY A 177 -18.48 15.93 4.70
C GLY A 177 -17.20 16.75 4.50
N GLU A 178 -17.42 18.03 4.21
CA GLU A 178 -16.49 19.16 4.21
C GLU A 178 -15.14 18.95 4.92
N VAL A 179 -14.07 19.34 4.23
CA VAL A 179 -13.03 20.15 4.87
C VAL A 179 -13.35 21.61 4.53
#